data_AF-A0A5N0TFG5-F1
#
_entry.id   AF-A0A5N0TFG5-F1
#
_cell.length_a   1.000
_cell.length_b   1.000
_cell.length_c   1.000
_cell.angle_alpha   90.00
_cell.angle_beta   90.00
_cell.angle_gamma   90.00
#
_symmetry.space_group_name_H-M   'P 1'
#
loop_
_entity.id
_entity.type
_entity.pdbx_description
1 polymer ?
#
loop_
_entity_poly.entity_id
_entity_poly.type
_entity_poly.pdbx_seq_one_letter_code
_entity_poly.pdbx_strand_id
1 'polypeptide(L)'
;MEAVVRTTSFQHYLDQLYARFLDVRDGDVANYIPELAHVDADAFGMALVTVDGHVYQAGDSRTPFSIQSISKAFTYGIALEDQGPARVAEKIDVEPSGEAFNSISLEPKTGRPRNPMINAGAIVATSLVNGEDAAARLERILAKFEHYAGRPLGINPAIYESERSTGHRNRAIAHLLRNYEILEGDPEEPLDAYFRQCAIEVTARDLALMGATLANDGVNPITAVRALPSPLVPNVLAVMATCGMYDYSGNWIFQVGMPAKSGVGGGVVAVLPGQFGLAVYSPRLDAKGNSVRGIAVCESVSRDFGMHMLRVTRTTTHSVVRNTYTLADVHSNLQRDRDSALALREHGHRALVLELTGELMFVAAEVISSTVADAMSGRDWLILDLARVMAVDNPGGALLTALMDELIDAGKIVVIAGSDGHFAFRQAVRVHFNGRDAAPVFDYADVDRALEYVEDRILESIGLPSHEQRQVHLDEQPLCKGLAADELDLFRSLLDEQSFRPGQVICAEGEAADFVYLLRHGRVRVSLTLDNKHNHRLGAYTAGWVFGESALFSDHNRSADIIADTNVSLYRLDPARLEQPKDARIAALKAKLFANLAELSLDRLVRANHEIRVLTK
;
A
#
# COMPACT_ATOMS: atom_id res chain seq x y z
N MET A 1 25.06 -1.17 2.79
CA MET A 1 24.73 0.25 2.63
C MET A 1 24.58 0.86 4.02
N GLU A 2 25.50 1.74 4.44
CA GLU A 2 25.33 2.50 5.68
C GLU A 2 24.14 3.45 5.52
N ALA A 3 23.12 3.28 6.36
CA ALA A 3 21.96 4.17 6.39
C ALA A 3 22.41 5.55 6.90
N VAL A 4 22.15 6.59 6.11
CA VAL A 4 22.30 8.00 6.50
C VAL A 4 21.55 8.20 7.81
N VAL A 5 22.26 8.50 8.90
CA VAL A 5 21.67 8.88 10.19
C VAL A 5 20.94 10.21 9.98
N ARG A 6 19.64 10.15 9.70
CA ARG A 6 18.78 11.32 9.65
C ARG A 6 18.49 11.72 11.08
N THR A 7 18.90 12.91 11.50
CA THR A 7 18.56 13.47 12.81
C THR A 7 17.09 13.88 12.79
N THR A 8 16.19 12.96 13.15
CA THR A 8 14.75 13.23 13.27
C THR A 8 14.39 13.54 14.72
N SER A 9 13.19 14.11 14.94
CA SER A 9 12.65 14.32 16.30
C SER A 9 12.57 13.01 17.09
N PHE A 10 12.27 11.89 16.42
CA PHE A 10 12.21 10.58 17.05
C PHE A 10 13.60 10.05 17.44
N GLN A 11 14.63 10.27 16.62
CA GLN A 11 16.01 9.94 17.02
C GLN A 11 16.42 10.70 18.29
N HIS A 12 16.10 11.99 18.36
CA HIS A 12 16.37 12.80 19.55
C HIS A 12 15.64 12.27 20.81
N TYR A 13 14.40 11.82 20.66
CA TYR A 13 13.67 11.17 21.75
C TYR A 13 14.35 9.88 22.23
N LEU A 14 14.83 9.04 21.31
CA LEU A 14 15.55 7.81 21.66
C LEU A 14 16.86 8.10 22.42
N ASP A 15 17.59 9.15 22.00
CA ASP A 15 18.78 9.63 22.70
C ASP A 15 18.45 10.13 24.12
N GLN A 16 17.32 10.83 24.29
CA GLN A 16 16.83 11.26 25.61
C GLN A 16 16.45 10.08 26.51
N LEU A 17 15.79 9.05 25.96
CA LEU A 17 15.48 7.83 26.71
C LEU A 17 16.75 7.11 27.16
N TYR A 18 17.73 6.99 26.27
CA TYR A 18 19.04 6.43 26.61
C TYR A 18 19.67 7.19 27.77
N ALA A 19 19.78 8.52 27.67
CA ALA A 19 20.35 9.36 28.73
C ALA A 19 19.56 9.23 30.05
N ARG A 20 18.23 9.19 30.00
CA ARG A 20 17.36 9.09 31.18
C ARG A 20 17.58 7.82 31.98
N PHE A 21 17.80 6.69 31.30
CA PHE A 21 17.98 5.38 31.94
C PHE A 21 19.44 4.95 32.05
N LEU A 22 20.38 5.80 31.59
CA LEU A 22 21.81 5.48 31.56
C LEU A 22 22.39 5.18 32.93
N ASP A 23 21.87 5.76 34.00
CA ASP A 23 22.37 5.59 35.38
C ASP A 23 21.58 4.56 36.21
N VAL A 24 20.56 3.91 35.62
CA VAL A 24 19.81 2.85 36.31
C VAL A 24 20.67 1.59 36.40
N ARG A 25 20.98 1.14 37.62
CA ARG A 25 21.86 -0.03 37.90
C ARG A 25 21.17 -1.15 38.67
N ASP A 26 19.85 -1.09 38.83
CA ASP A 26 19.09 -2.12 39.52
C ASP A 26 19.16 -3.47 38.80
N GLY A 27 19.01 -4.55 39.58
CA GLY A 27 19.05 -5.92 39.09
C GLY A 27 20.46 -6.49 38.93
N ASP A 28 20.52 -7.77 38.58
CA ASP A 28 21.74 -8.57 38.53
C ASP A 28 21.89 -9.25 37.16
N VAL A 29 23.13 -9.50 36.74
CA VAL A 29 23.40 -10.30 35.54
C VAL A 29 23.08 -11.78 35.79
N ALA A 30 22.65 -12.50 34.76
CA ALA A 30 22.42 -13.93 34.85
C ALA A 30 23.74 -14.67 35.15
N ASN A 31 23.74 -15.50 36.19
CA ASN A 31 24.94 -16.19 36.66
C ASN A 31 24.85 -17.74 36.64
N TYR A 32 23.68 -18.29 36.31
CA TYR A 32 23.49 -19.74 36.22
C TYR A 32 24.09 -20.34 34.93
N ILE A 33 24.35 -19.49 33.93
CA ILE A 33 25.25 -19.77 32.80
C ILE A 33 26.52 -18.97 33.09
N PRO A 34 27.63 -19.62 33.49
CA PRO A 34 28.85 -18.92 33.90
C PRO A 34 29.33 -17.82 32.94
N GLU A 35 29.24 -18.07 31.64
CA GLU A 35 29.71 -17.13 30.63
C GLU A 35 28.88 -15.82 30.59
N LEU A 36 27.60 -15.86 30.97
CA LEU A 36 26.76 -14.65 31.07
C LEU A 36 27.14 -13.76 32.27
N ALA A 37 27.85 -14.30 33.28
CA ALA A 37 28.31 -13.50 34.41
C ALA A 37 29.52 -12.60 34.06
N HIS A 38 30.16 -12.85 32.90
CA HIS A 38 31.34 -12.13 32.44
C HIS A 38 31.02 -10.98 31.47
N VAL A 39 29.75 -10.79 31.09
CA VAL A 39 29.34 -9.68 30.22
C VAL A 39 29.44 -8.34 30.96
N ASP A 40 29.62 -7.26 30.21
CA ASP A 40 29.57 -5.91 30.77
C ASP A 40 28.16 -5.61 31.28
N ALA A 41 27.99 -5.63 32.61
CA ALA A 41 26.71 -5.41 33.28
C ALA A 41 26.11 -4.03 33.03
N ASP A 42 26.91 -3.06 32.59
CA ASP A 42 26.49 -1.68 32.40
C ASP A 42 26.18 -1.33 30.94
N ALA A 43 26.53 -2.22 29.99
CA ALA A 43 26.22 -2.09 28.56
C ALA A 43 24.74 -1.78 28.34
N PHE A 44 24.47 -0.78 27.50
CA PHE A 44 23.10 -0.34 27.24
C PHE A 44 22.95 0.21 25.84
N GLY A 45 22.12 -0.45 25.06
CA GLY A 45 21.85 -0.05 23.68
C GLY A 45 20.41 -0.33 23.30
N MET A 46 19.86 0.48 22.42
CA MET A 46 18.53 0.27 21.89
C MET A 46 18.45 0.64 20.41
N ALA A 47 17.52 0.01 19.71
CA ALA A 47 17.22 0.30 18.33
C ALA A 47 15.73 0.14 18.04
N LEU A 48 15.23 0.95 17.11
CA LEU A 48 13.89 0.82 16.56
C LEU A 48 13.98 0.81 15.03
N VAL A 49 13.27 -0.13 14.40
CA VAL A 49 13.21 -0.26 12.95
C VAL A 49 11.76 -0.20 12.49
N THR A 50 11.41 0.73 11.60
CA THR A 50 10.05 0.88 11.06
C THR A 50 9.78 -0.15 9.95
N VAL A 51 8.50 -0.37 9.62
CA VAL A 51 8.10 -1.18 8.46
C VAL A 51 8.57 -0.61 7.12
N ASP A 52 8.81 0.71 7.04
CA ASP A 52 9.46 1.35 5.88
C ASP A 52 11.00 1.22 5.85
N GLY A 53 11.59 0.50 6.80
CA GLY A 53 13.04 0.26 6.86
C GLY A 53 13.87 1.40 7.47
N HIS A 54 13.26 2.41 8.09
CA HIS A 54 14.00 3.43 8.84
C HIS A 54 14.56 2.84 10.13
N VAL A 55 15.82 3.16 10.45
CA VAL A 55 16.54 2.62 11.61
C VAL A 55 16.96 3.76 12.56
N TYR A 56 16.49 3.70 13.80
CA TYR A 56 16.86 4.60 14.90
C TYR A 56 17.66 3.83 15.95
N GLN A 57 18.72 4.41 16.50
CA GLN A 57 19.63 3.71 17.42
C GLN A 57 20.17 4.66 18.48
N ALA A 58 20.32 4.20 19.73
CA ALA A 58 20.98 4.94 20.80
C ALA A 58 21.84 3.99 21.66
N GLY A 59 22.94 4.50 22.21
CA GLY A 59 23.88 3.75 23.04
C GLY A 59 24.59 2.61 22.30
N ASP A 60 24.88 1.53 23.03
CA ASP A 60 25.62 0.35 22.59
C ASP A 60 24.76 -0.61 21.73
N SER A 61 23.96 -0.07 20.82
CA SER A 61 22.95 -0.83 20.05
C SER A 61 23.52 -1.93 19.15
N ARG A 62 24.84 -1.91 18.94
CA ARG A 62 25.60 -2.83 18.08
C ARG A 62 26.52 -3.77 18.87
N THR A 63 26.48 -3.75 20.20
CA THR A 63 27.21 -4.73 21.02
C THR A 63 26.61 -6.11 20.80
N PRO A 64 27.41 -7.12 20.39
CA PRO A 64 26.94 -8.48 20.26
C PRO A 64 26.60 -9.10 21.62
N PHE A 65 25.52 -9.87 21.66
CA PHE A 65 25.13 -10.68 22.80
C PHE A 65 24.35 -11.92 22.33
N SER A 66 24.30 -12.94 23.19
CA SER A 66 23.55 -14.16 22.92
C SER A 66 22.03 -13.90 22.98
N ILE A 67 21.32 -14.31 21.93
CA ILE A 67 19.87 -14.07 21.76
C ILE A 67 19.02 -14.79 22.82
N GLN A 68 19.50 -15.90 23.38
CA GLN A 68 18.85 -16.62 24.46
C GLN A 68 17.39 -16.96 24.13
N SER A 69 16.49 -16.88 25.12
CA SER A 69 15.06 -17.16 24.99
C SER A 69 14.32 -16.29 23.96
N ILE A 70 14.92 -15.23 23.42
CA ILE A 70 14.32 -14.44 22.34
C ILE A 70 14.18 -15.28 21.06
N SER A 71 15.13 -16.20 20.82
CA SER A 71 15.12 -17.12 19.68
C SER A 71 13.85 -17.97 19.58
N LYS A 72 13.21 -18.29 20.72
CA LYS A 72 12.04 -19.17 20.80
C LYS A 72 10.89 -18.71 19.93
N ALA A 73 10.64 -17.39 19.90
CA ALA A 73 9.54 -16.82 19.12
C ALA A 73 9.76 -17.06 17.61
N PHE A 74 10.98 -16.86 17.14
CA PHE A 74 11.34 -17.04 15.74
C PHE A 74 11.38 -18.53 15.36
N THR A 75 11.95 -19.39 16.20
CA THR A 75 11.95 -20.84 15.97
C THR A 75 10.54 -21.43 15.96
N TYR A 76 9.62 -20.92 16.81
CA TYR A 76 8.21 -21.31 16.74
C TYR A 76 7.58 -20.96 15.40
N GLY A 77 7.87 -19.78 14.85
CA GLY A 77 7.45 -19.40 13.50
C GLY A 77 7.97 -20.37 12.43
N ILE A 78 9.24 -20.80 12.53
CA ILE A 78 9.83 -21.80 11.61
C ILE A 78 9.12 -23.15 11.74
N ALA A 79 8.86 -23.62 12.96
CA ALA A 79 8.14 -24.87 13.20
C ALA A 79 6.72 -24.84 12.62
N LEU A 80 6.01 -23.71 12.74
CA LEU A 80 4.70 -23.50 12.13
C LEU A 80 4.76 -23.55 10.60
N GLU A 81 5.79 -22.95 9.99
CA GLU A 81 5.99 -22.97 8.55
C GLU A 81 6.32 -24.39 8.05
N ASP A 82 7.12 -25.14 8.79
CA ASP A 82 7.58 -26.48 8.42
C ASP A 82 6.52 -27.56 8.56
N GLN A 83 5.77 -27.53 9.67
CA GLN A 83 4.85 -28.60 10.03
C GLN A 83 3.38 -28.22 9.84
N GLY A 84 3.10 -26.92 9.68
CA GLY A 84 1.75 -26.38 9.70
C GLY A 84 1.19 -26.23 11.13
N PRO A 85 0.26 -25.27 11.35
CA PRO A 85 -0.28 -25.00 12.69
C PRO A 85 -0.92 -26.20 13.39
N ALA A 86 -1.63 -27.05 12.64
CA ALA A 86 -2.34 -28.21 13.20
C ALA A 86 -1.37 -29.22 13.83
N ARG A 87 -0.29 -29.56 13.12
CA ARG A 87 0.72 -30.52 13.61
C ARG A 87 1.52 -29.98 14.78
N VAL A 88 1.83 -28.68 14.77
CA VAL A 88 2.48 -28.03 15.92
C VAL A 88 1.57 -28.05 17.14
N ALA A 89 0.26 -27.80 16.98
CA ALA A 89 -0.72 -27.78 18.07
C ALA A 89 -0.91 -29.13 18.77
N GLU A 90 -0.65 -30.24 18.07
CA GLU A 90 -0.63 -31.59 18.66
C GLU A 90 0.49 -31.74 19.69
N LYS A 91 1.62 -31.04 19.50
CA LYS A 91 2.83 -31.18 20.33
C LYS A 91 3.12 -29.99 21.23
N ILE A 92 2.54 -28.82 20.98
CA ILE A 92 2.76 -27.59 21.75
C ILE A 92 1.43 -26.84 21.84
N ASP A 93 1.03 -26.47 23.05
CA ASP A 93 -0.14 -25.62 23.29
C ASP A 93 0.23 -24.13 23.09
N VAL A 94 -0.69 -23.19 23.31
CA VAL A 94 -0.44 -21.73 23.17
C VAL A 94 -0.78 -20.92 24.42
N GLU A 95 -1.24 -21.59 25.47
CA GLU A 95 -1.72 -20.98 26.69
C GLU A 95 -0.58 -20.55 27.63
N PRO A 96 -0.75 -19.45 28.39
CA PRO A 96 0.20 -19.08 29.42
C PRO A 96 0.27 -20.17 30.50
N SER A 97 1.47 -20.47 31.00
CA SER A 97 1.66 -21.52 32.01
C SER A 97 1.22 -21.10 33.42
N GLY A 98 1.23 -19.80 33.74
CA GLY A 98 0.98 -19.26 35.09
C GLY A 98 2.05 -19.63 36.14
N GLU A 99 2.93 -20.56 35.80
CA GLU A 99 4.12 -20.92 36.58
C GLU A 99 5.36 -20.23 36.04
N ALA A 100 6.31 -19.98 36.95
CA ALA A 100 7.61 -19.41 36.62
C ALA A 100 8.26 -20.14 35.45
N PHE A 101 8.94 -19.41 34.58
CA PHE A 101 9.62 -19.99 33.40
C PHE A 101 10.63 -21.09 33.77
N ASN A 102 11.07 -21.08 35.03
CA ASN A 102 11.96 -22.05 35.60
C ASN A 102 11.27 -23.30 36.22
N SER A 103 9.95 -23.46 36.08
CA SER A 103 9.25 -24.70 36.46
C SER A 103 9.38 -25.76 35.35
N ILE A 104 9.21 -27.03 35.73
CA ILE A 104 9.08 -28.14 34.78
C ILE A 104 7.57 -28.44 34.69
N SER A 105 6.85 -27.67 33.88
CA SER A 105 5.39 -27.77 33.73
C SER A 105 5.03 -28.31 32.35
N LEU A 106 4.36 -29.47 32.33
CA LEU A 106 3.75 -30.07 31.15
C LEU A 106 2.27 -30.30 31.44
N GLU A 107 1.45 -30.31 30.40
CA GLU A 107 0.03 -30.63 30.53
C GLU A 107 -0.13 -32.04 31.14
N PRO A 108 -0.94 -32.19 32.21
CA PRO A 108 -1.18 -33.49 32.80
C PRO A 108 -1.75 -34.48 31.77
N LYS A 109 -1.23 -35.71 31.77
CA LYS A 109 -1.59 -36.83 30.87
C LYS A 109 -1.03 -36.73 29.45
N THR A 110 -1.09 -35.57 28.79
CA THR A 110 -0.60 -35.44 27.41
C THR A 110 0.90 -35.18 27.35
N GLY A 111 1.50 -34.58 28.39
CA GLY A 111 2.88 -34.14 28.38
C GLY A 111 3.14 -32.94 27.45
N ARG A 112 2.10 -32.36 26.86
CA ARG A 112 2.20 -31.24 25.94
C ARG A 112 2.67 -29.98 26.69
N PRO A 113 3.76 -29.32 26.29
CA PRO A 113 4.15 -28.03 26.85
C PRO A 113 3.09 -26.96 26.60
N ARG A 114 2.90 -26.07 27.59
CA ARG A 114 1.84 -25.04 27.58
C ARG A 114 1.97 -24.00 26.47
N ASN A 115 3.19 -23.63 26.10
CA ASN A 115 3.44 -22.67 25.02
C ASN A 115 4.88 -22.80 24.53
N PRO A 116 5.21 -22.30 23.33
CA PRO A 116 6.58 -22.31 22.79
C PRO A 116 7.54 -21.32 23.48
N MET A 117 7.08 -20.43 24.37
CA MET A 117 7.94 -19.40 25.00
C MET A 117 8.61 -19.91 26.28
N ILE A 118 8.11 -20.99 26.88
CA ILE A 118 8.78 -21.76 27.94
C ILE A 118 9.80 -22.74 27.36
N ASN A 119 10.76 -23.19 28.18
CA ASN A 119 11.86 -24.06 27.71
C ASN A 119 11.34 -25.38 27.11
N ALA A 120 10.34 -26.00 27.73
CA ALA A 120 9.77 -27.26 27.23
C ALA A 120 9.19 -27.10 25.83
N GLY A 121 8.36 -26.09 25.60
CA GLY A 121 7.78 -25.82 24.28
C GLY A 121 8.82 -25.40 23.26
N ALA A 122 9.85 -24.65 23.67
CA ALA A 122 10.93 -24.28 22.79
C ALA A 122 11.76 -25.48 22.31
N ILE A 123 12.11 -26.42 23.19
CA ILE A 123 12.82 -27.65 22.81
C ILE A 123 11.97 -28.46 21.80
N VAL A 124 10.66 -28.56 22.05
CA VAL A 124 9.75 -29.22 21.09
C VAL A 124 9.68 -28.45 19.77
N ALA A 125 9.59 -27.11 19.80
CA ALA A 125 9.58 -26.30 18.58
C ALA A 125 10.87 -26.49 17.77
N THR A 126 12.04 -26.53 18.42
CA THR A 126 13.32 -26.85 17.77
C THR A 126 13.29 -28.24 17.14
N SER A 127 12.71 -29.25 17.80
CA SER A 127 12.58 -30.60 17.25
C SER A 127 11.68 -30.69 16.01
N LEU A 128 10.71 -29.76 15.90
CA LEU A 128 9.75 -29.67 14.79
C LEU A 128 10.30 -28.91 13.57
N VAL A 129 11.46 -28.26 13.68
CA VAL A 129 12.13 -27.67 12.53
C VAL A 129 12.61 -28.78 11.59
N ASN A 130 12.41 -28.60 10.30
CA ASN A 130 12.85 -29.58 9.30
C ASN A 130 14.37 -29.71 9.28
N GLY A 131 14.86 -30.95 9.37
CA GLY A 131 16.27 -31.32 9.28
C GLY A 131 16.48 -32.76 9.72
N GLU A 132 17.39 -33.48 9.06
CA GLU A 132 17.64 -34.90 9.34
C GLU A 132 18.35 -35.13 10.68
N ASP A 133 19.16 -34.16 11.11
CA ASP A 133 19.90 -34.18 12.37
C ASP A 133 19.94 -32.79 13.04
N ALA A 134 20.65 -32.67 14.18
CA ALA A 134 20.81 -31.41 14.90
C ALA A 134 21.50 -30.32 14.07
N ALA A 135 22.45 -30.68 13.20
CA ALA A 135 23.21 -29.74 12.40
C ALA A 135 22.36 -29.16 11.25
N ALA A 136 21.63 -30.01 10.53
CA ALA A 136 20.71 -29.61 9.48
C ALA A 136 19.58 -28.71 10.01
N ARG A 137 19.02 -29.03 11.20
CA ARG A 137 18.03 -28.17 11.85
C ARG A 137 18.61 -26.81 12.22
N LEU A 138 19.84 -26.78 12.74
CA LEU A 138 20.51 -25.53 13.06
C LEU A 138 20.78 -24.69 11.81
N GLU A 139 21.23 -25.29 10.71
CA GLU A 139 21.46 -24.60 9.44
C GLU A 139 20.16 -23.94 8.95
N ARG A 140 19.04 -24.66 9.03
CA ARG A 140 17.72 -24.10 8.72
C ARG A 140 17.35 -22.93 9.63
N ILE A 141 17.57 -23.05 10.94
CA ILE A 141 17.33 -21.97 11.90
C ILE A 141 18.15 -20.73 11.55
N LEU A 142 19.46 -20.88 11.30
CA LEU A 142 20.36 -19.78 10.96
C LEU A 142 19.96 -19.11 9.64
N ALA A 143 19.62 -19.89 8.60
CA ALA A 143 19.16 -19.36 7.32
C ALA A 143 17.87 -18.53 7.46
N LYS A 144 16.90 -19.03 8.24
CA LYS A 144 15.67 -18.27 8.51
C LYS A 144 15.94 -17.03 9.36
N PHE A 145 16.81 -17.11 10.36
CA PHE A 145 17.18 -15.96 11.19
C PHE A 145 17.91 -14.89 10.38
N GLU A 146 18.71 -15.28 9.38
CA GLU A 146 19.31 -14.36 8.43
C GLU A 146 18.24 -13.58 7.63
N HIS A 147 17.14 -14.23 7.22
CA HIS A 147 16.04 -13.50 6.56
C HIS A 147 15.43 -12.44 7.49
N TYR A 148 15.25 -12.75 8.78
CA TYR A 148 14.75 -11.78 9.76
C TYR A 148 15.75 -10.65 10.03
N ALA A 149 17.04 -10.97 10.20
CA ALA A 149 18.07 -10.02 10.59
C ALA A 149 18.69 -9.25 9.40
N GLY A 150 18.45 -9.70 8.16
CA GLY A 150 19.04 -9.12 6.95
C GLY A 150 20.56 -9.32 6.83
N ARG A 151 21.13 -10.24 7.62
CA ARG A 151 22.55 -10.63 7.59
C ARG A 151 22.75 -12.02 8.20
N PRO A 152 23.82 -12.75 7.84
CA PRO A 152 24.20 -13.97 8.54
C PRO A 152 24.45 -13.73 10.03
N LEU A 153 24.02 -14.66 10.88
CA LEU A 153 24.25 -14.66 12.33
C LEU A 153 25.18 -15.81 12.72
N GLY A 154 26.05 -15.57 13.70
CA GLY A 154 26.99 -16.55 14.24
C GLY A 154 26.51 -17.16 15.55
N ILE A 155 27.22 -18.18 16.03
CA ILE A 155 27.00 -18.81 17.34
C ILE A 155 28.19 -18.50 18.23
N ASN A 156 27.94 -18.10 19.47
CA ASN A 156 28.98 -17.93 20.47
C ASN A 156 29.37 -19.31 21.07
N PRO A 157 30.59 -19.81 20.80
CA PRO A 157 30.98 -21.15 21.24
C PRO A 157 31.13 -21.25 22.77
N ALA A 158 31.53 -20.16 23.44
CA ALA A 158 31.70 -20.15 24.90
C ALA A 158 30.34 -20.24 25.61
N ILE A 159 29.35 -19.47 25.16
CA ILE A 159 27.98 -19.54 25.68
C ILE A 159 27.38 -20.93 25.41
N TYR A 160 27.53 -21.46 24.19
CA TYR A 160 27.04 -22.80 23.84
C TYR A 160 27.62 -23.88 24.77
N GLU A 161 28.93 -23.93 24.95
CA GLU A 161 29.55 -24.95 25.80
C GLU A 161 29.19 -24.76 27.28
N SER A 162 29.06 -23.50 27.74
CA SER A 162 28.60 -23.17 29.09
C SER A 162 27.16 -23.63 29.35
N GLU A 163 26.24 -23.40 28.41
CA GLU A 163 24.87 -23.88 28.50
C GLU A 163 24.78 -25.40 28.40
N ARG A 164 25.50 -25.99 27.46
CA ARG A 164 25.48 -27.44 27.24
C ARG A 164 25.99 -28.20 28.45
N SER A 165 27.06 -27.71 29.10
CA SER A 165 27.63 -28.35 30.29
C SER A 165 26.75 -28.18 31.55
N THR A 166 26.04 -27.06 31.70
CA THR A 166 25.21 -26.76 32.88
C THR A 166 23.72 -27.03 32.71
N GLY A 167 23.27 -27.37 31.49
CA GLY A 167 21.87 -27.52 31.08
C GLY A 167 21.10 -28.74 31.62
N HIS A 168 21.44 -29.24 32.81
CA HIS A 168 20.82 -30.41 33.44
C HIS A 168 19.30 -30.31 33.53
N ARG A 169 18.77 -29.12 33.79
CA ARG A 169 17.32 -28.91 33.85
C ARG A 169 16.65 -29.07 32.48
N ASN A 170 17.27 -28.57 31.42
CA ASN A 170 16.72 -28.77 30.07
C ASN A 170 16.82 -30.25 29.66
N ARG A 171 17.85 -30.98 30.10
CA ARG A 171 17.91 -32.45 29.96
C ARG A 171 16.76 -33.14 30.68
N ALA A 172 16.45 -32.76 31.92
CA ALA A 172 15.31 -33.31 32.65
C ALA A 172 13.99 -33.05 31.92
N ILE A 173 13.80 -31.83 31.38
CA ILE A 173 12.63 -31.48 30.55
C ILE A 173 12.58 -32.37 29.28
N ALA A 174 13.69 -32.52 28.56
CA ALA A 174 13.75 -33.28 27.32
C ALA A 174 13.45 -34.78 27.55
N HIS A 175 13.97 -35.37 28.64
CA HIS A 175 13.63 -36.73 29.03
C HIS A 175 12.16 -36.88 29.45
N LEU A 176 11.59 -35.87 30.11
CA LEU A 176 10.17 -35.88 30.45
C LEU A 176 9.29 -35.80 29.20
N LEU A 177 9.63 -34.93 28.24
CA LEU A 177 8.95 -34.83 26.96
C LEU A 177 9.03 -36.14 26.16
N ARG A 178 10.17 -36.84 26.22
CA ARG A 178 10.33 -38.18 25.63
C ARG A 178 9.43 -39.22 26.30
N ASN A 179 9.30 -39.18 27.63
CA ASN A 179 8.42 -40.10 28.37
C ASN A 179 6.94 -39.98 27.92
N TYR A 180 6.51 -38.80 27.48
CA TYR A 180 5.19 -38.56 26.92
C TYR A 180 5.12 -38.68 25.39
N GLU A 181 6.19 -39.16 24.75
CA GLU A 181 6.29 -39.33 23.29
C GLU A 181 6.09 -38.01 22.50
N ILE A 182 6.23 -36.85 23.15
CA ILE A 182 6.21 -35.54 22.48
C ILE A 182 7.51 -35.38 21.67
N LEU A 183 8.65 -35.71 22.30
CA LEU A 183 9.91 -35.90 21.60
C LEU A 183 10.08 -37.37 21.25
N GLU A 184 10.34 -37.63 19.98
CA GLU A 184 10.64 -38.96 19.44
C GLU A 184 12.16 -39.13 19.33
N GLY A 185 12.67 -40.35 19.56
CA GLY A 185 14.11 -40.63 19.45
C GLY A 185 14.95 -40.20 20.65
N ASP A 186 16.20 -39.78 20.38
CA ASP A 186 17.15 -39.33 21.41
C ASP A 186 16.91 -37.85 21.77
N PRO A 187 16.52 -37.51 23.01
CA PRO A 187 16.22 -36.14 23.42
C PRO A 187 17.46 -35.22 23.44
N GLU A 188 18.69 -35.75 23.43
CA GLU A 188 19.90 -34.91 23.42
C GLU A 188 20.07 -34.21 22.05
N GLU A 189 19.60 -34.79 20.96
CA GLU A 189 19.71 -34.20 19.61
C GLU A 189 18.96 -32.86 19.46
N PRO A 190 17.62 -32.78 19.68
CA PRO A 190 16.92 -31.51 19.62
C PRO A 190 17.36 -30.54 20.73
N LEU A 191 17.87 -31.07 21.84
CA LEU A 191 18.38 -30.27 22.94
C LEU A 191 19.72 -29.60 22.59
N ASP A 192 20.63 -30.29 21.91
CA ASP A 192 21.88 -29.70 21.42
C ASP A 192 21.61 -28.57 20.42
N ALA A 193 20.68 -28.79 19.49
CA ALA A 193 20.21 -27.75 18.58
C ALA A 193 19.61 -26.56 19.33
N TYR A 194 18.85 -26.79 20.41
CA TYR A 194 18.30 -25.73 21.24
C TYR A 194 19.36 -24.92 21.99
N PHE A 195 20.42 -25.55 22.52
CA PHE A 195 21.55 -24.83 23.12
C PHE A 195 22.28 -23.96 22.09
N ARG A 196 22.52 -24.50 20.88
CA ARG A 196 23.12 -23.74 19.77
C ARG A 196 22.26 -22.55 19.36
N GLN A 197 20.93 -22.75 19.31
CA GLN A 197 19.96 -21.70 19.03
C GLN A 197 20.03 -20.58 20.08
N CYS A 198 20.11 -20.90 21.37
CA CYS A 198 20.21 -19.89 22.43
C CYS A 198 21.52 -19.10 22.33
N ALA A 199 22.61 -19.74 21.90
CA ALA A 199 23.93 -19.15 21.73
C ALA A 199 24.12 -18.30 20.45
N ILE A 200 23.09 -18.14 19.60
CA ILE A 200 23.16 -17.27 18.41
C ILE A 200 23.43 -15.82 18.84
N GLU A 201 24.39 -15.14 18.19
CA GLU A 201 24.77 -13.77 18.49
C GLU A 201 24.00 -12.75 17.66
N VAL A 202 23.40 -11.79 18.37
CA VAL A 202 22.65 -10.67 17.81
C VAL A 202 23.06 -9.36 18.46
N THR A 203 22.65 -8.26 17.87
CA THR A 203 22.72 -6.92 18.47
C THR A 203 21.30 -6.39 18.71
N ALA A 204 21.15 -5.29 19.46
CA ALA A 204 19.85 -4.64 19.60
C ALA A 204 19.32 -4.19 18.24
N ARG A 205 20.21 -3.74 17.34
CA ARG A 205 19.84 -3.42 15.95
C ARG A 205 19.27 -4.63 15.20
N ASP A 206 19.90 -5.79 15.30
CA ASP A 206 19.43 -7.00 14.62
C ASP A 206 18.07 -7.42 15.16
N LEU A 207 17.90 -7.47 16.49
CA LEU A 207 16.62 -7.80 17.11
C LEU A 207 15.51 -6.81 16.73
N ALA A 208 15.81 -5.52 16.64
CA ALA A 208 14.83 -4.53 16.21
C ALA A 208 14.39 -4.78 14.76
N LEU A 209 15.31 -5.15 13.86
CA LEU A 209 15.00 -5.50 12.47
C LEU A 209 14.25 -6.85 12.36
N MET A 210 14.60 -7.84 13.18
CA MET A 210 13.88 -9.10 13.27
C MET A 210 12.44 -8.87 13.77
N GLY A 211 12.26 -8.00 14.77
CA GLY A 211 10.95 -7.56 15.25
C GLY A 211 10.17 -6.77 14.18
N ALA A 212 10.84 -5.88 13.44
CA ALA A 212 10.22 -5.12 12.35
C ALA A 212 9.80 -6.00 11.18
N THR A 213 10.51 -7.10 10.94
CA THR A 213 10.10 -8.13 9.98
C THR A 213 8.77 -8.78 10.39
N LEU A 214 8.56 -9.05 11.69
CA LEU A 214 7.25 -9.51 12.18
C LEU A 214 6.19 -8.38 12.13
N ALA A 215 6.56 -7.13 12.41
CA ALA A 215 5.66 -5.99 12.28
C ALA A 215 5.19 -5.79 10.83
N ASN A 216 6.07 -6.08 9.87
CA ASN A 216 5.85 -5.93 8.44
C ASN A 216 5.39 -7.24 7.78
N ASP A 217 4.45 -7.94 8.43
CA ASP A 217 3.77 -9.12 7.89
C ASP A 217 4.73 -10.23 7.39
N GLY A 218 5.82 -10.41 8.13
CA GLY A 218 6.83 -11.45 7.88
C GLY A 218 7.84 -11.10 6.78
N VAL A 219 7.85 -9.87 6.27
CA VAL A 219 8.78 -9.40 5.24
C VAL A 219 9.81 -8.46 5.85
N ASN A 220 11.09 -8.73 5.64
CA ASN A 220 12.15 -7.86 6.12
C ASN A 220 12.05 -6.48 5.46
N PRO A 221 11.89 -5.38 6.21
CA PRO A 221 11.59 -4.07 5.65
C PRO A 221 12.76 -3.43 4.90
N ILE A 222 13.97 -3.99 5.00
CA ILE A 222 15.18 -3.49 4.32
C ILE A 222 15.54 -4.38 3.13
N THR A 223 15.51 -5.70 3.30
CA THR A 223 15.91 -6.64 2.24
C THR A 223 14.76 -7.08 1.34
N ALA A 224 13.51 -6.79 1.73
CA ALA A 224 12.27 -7.28 1.11
C ALA A 224 12.14 -8.82 1.06
N VAL A 225 12.98 -9.55 1.79
CA VAL A 225 12.93 -11.02 1.86
C VAL A 225 11.86 -11.44 2.86
N ARG A 226 11.00 -12.40 2.46
CA ARG A 226 10.01 -12.99 3.35
C ARG A 226 10.66 -13.99 4.30
N ALA A 227 10.65 -13.67 5.59
CA ALA A 227 11.12 -14.53 6.66
C ALA A 227 10.01 -15.42 7.23
N LEU A 228 8.74 -15.01 7.14
CA LEU A 228 7.59 -15.83 7.56
C LEU A 228 6.40 -15.62 6.61
N PRO A 229 5.62 -16.67 6.29
CA PRO A 229 4.34 -16.51 5.62
C PRO A 229 3.38 -15.65 6.44
N SER A 230 2.74 -14.68 5.80
CA SER A 230 1.77 -13.75 6.40
C SER A 230 0.75 -14.44 7.33
N PRO A 231 0.09 -15.55 6.95
CA PRO A 231 -0.92 -16.20 7.80
C PRO A 231 -0.38 -16.73 9.14
N LEU A 232 0.94 -16.88 9.30
CA LEU A 232 1.58 -17.40 10.51
C LEU A 232 2.10 -16.30 11.43
N VAL A 233 2.24 -15.06 10.94
CA VAL A 233 2.73 -13.91 11.72
C VAL A 233 1.82 -13.62 12.92
N PRO A 234 0.47 -13.60 12.78
CA PRO A 234 -0.42 -13.43 13.93
C PRO A 234 -0.23 -14.50 15.02
N ASN A 235 0.04 -15.76 14.65
CA ASN A 235 0.25 -16.84 15.62
C ASN A 235 1.48 -16.58 16.49
N VAL A 236 2.60 -16.15 15.87
CA VAL A 236 3.84 -15.84 16.60
C VAL A 236 3.62 -14.62 17.51
N LEU A 237 3.02 -13.55 16.98
CA LEU A 237 2.76 -12.33 17.74
C LEU A 237 1.77 -12.55 18.90
N ALA A 238 0.74 -13.38 18.71
CA ALA A 238 -0.21 -13.72 19.76
C ALA A 238 0.48 -14.39 20.94
N VAL A 239 1.32 -15.40 20.68
CA VAL A 239 2.03 -16.09 21.76
C VAL A 239 3.13 -15.22 22.38
N MET A 240 3.77 -14.34 21.61
CA MET A 240 4.67 -13.32 22.18
C MET A 240 3.91 -12.38 23.13
N ALA A 241 2.70 -11.96 22.77
CA ALA A 241 1.88 -11.08 23.60
C ALA A 241 1.42 -11.75 24.90
N THR A 242 1.02 -13.02 24.85
CA THR A 242 0.44 -13.72 26.02
C THR A 242 1.47 -14.44 26.88
N CYS A 243 2.61 -14.87 26.31
CA CYS A 243 3.57 -15.76 26.97
C CYS A 243 5.02 -15.25 26.94
N GLY A 244 5.32 -14.15 26.25
CA GLY A 244 6.69 -13.78 25.92
C GLY A 244 7.49 -13.08 27.04
N MET A 245 6.82 -12.48 28.02
CA MET A 245 7.45 -11.80 29.17
C MET A 245 7.34 -12.62 30.46
N TYR A 246 7.23 -13.95 30.35
CA TYR A 246 7.12 -14.88 31.46
C TYR A 246 5.95 -14.51 32.39
N ASP A 247 6.16 -14.51 33.71
CA ASP A 247 5.17 -14.13 34.73
C ASP A 247 4.80 -12.63 34.67
N TYR A 248 5.44 -11.85 33.81
CA TYR A 248 5.10 -10.45 33.56
C TYR A 248 4.18 -10.26 32.34
N SER A 249 3.89 -11.29 31.55
CA SER A 249 3.18 -11.15 30.26
C SER A 249 1.80 -10.47 30.38
N GLY A 250 1.01 -10.82 31.41
CA GLY A 250 -0.29 -10.18 31.66
C GLY A 250 -0.19 -8.71 32.05
N ASN A 251 0.81 -8.34 32.84
CA ASN A 251 1.03 -6.94 33.22
C ASN A 251 1.66 -6.13 32.07
N TRP A 252 2.50 -6.79 31.26
CA TRP A 252 3.12 -6.23 30.08
C TRP A 252 2.08 -5.85 29.02
N ILE A 253 1.13 -6.73 28.69
CA ILE A 253 0.08 -6.38 27.73
C ILE A 253 -0.81 -5.24 28.24
N PHE A 254 -1.01 -5.13 29.55
CA PHE A 254 -1.81 -4.06 30.17
C PHE A 254 -1.10 -2.69 30.15
N GLN A 255 0.21 -2.67 30.38
CA GLN A 255 0.98 -1.41 30.52
C GLN A 255 1.67 -0.97 29.22
N VAL A 256 2.22 -1.91 28.46
CA VAL A 256 3.04 -1.67 27.26
C VAL A 256 2.26 -1.97 25.99
N GLY A 257 1.54 -3.10 25.95
CA GLY A 257 0.66 -3.42 24.83
C GLY A 257 1.36 -3.79 23.51
N MET A 258 2.61 -4.23 23.54
CA MET A 258 3.35 -4.68 22.35
C MET A 258 3.74 -6.15 22.51
N PRO A 259 3.45 -7.07 21.57
CA PRO A 259 4.03 -8.41 21.58
C PRO A 259 5.55 -8.37 21.82
N ALA A 260 6.06 -9.10 22.81
CA ALA A 260 7.47 -8.99 23.18
C ALA A 260 8.07 -10.32 23.63
N LYS A 261 9.40 -10.39 23.62
CA LYS A 261 10.14 -11.49 24.22
C LYS A 261 11.41 -10.97 24.88
N SER A 262 11.61 -11.35 26.14
CA SER A 262 12.83 -11.11 26.91
C SER A 262 13.79 -12.30 26.83
N GLY A 263 15.09 -12.06 26.96
CA GLY A 263 16.13 -13.06 27.09
C GLY A 263 17.03 -12.76 28.28
N VAL A 264 17.49 -13.81 28.96
CA VAL A 264 18.39 -13.70 30.12
C VAL A 264 19.77 -13.11 29.79
N GLY A 265 20.10 -13.01 28.51
CA GLY A 265 21.26 -12.25 28.05
C GLY A 265 21.08 -10.73 28.20
N GLY A 266 19.91 -10.24 28.60
CA GLY A 266 19.62 -8.80 28.75
C GLY A 266 18.90 -8.18 27.55
N GLY A 267 18.62 -8.97 26.52
CA GLY A 267 17.87 -8.53 25.36
C GLY A 267 16.36 -8.50 25.60
N VAL A 268 15.68 -7.52 25.01
CA VAL A 268 14.23 -7.48 24.87
C VAL A 268 13.92 -7.10 23.44
N VAL A 269 13.01 -7.82 22.79
CA VAL A 269 12.38 -7.41 21.53
C VAL A 269 10.90 -7.15 21.78
N ALA A 270 10.38 -6.04 21.28
CA ALA A 270 8.97 -5.66 21.30
C ALA A 270 8.54 -5.28 19.88
N VAL A 271 7.33 -5.67 19.50
CA VAL A 271 6.81 -5.49 18.14
C VAL A 271 5.51 -4.72 18.21
N LEU A 272 5.37 -3.65 17.44
CA LEU A 272 4.09 -3.00 17.21
C LEU A 272 3.62 -3.33 15.78
N PRO A 273 2.63 -4.23 15.61
CA PRO A 273 2.22 -4.71 14.30
C PRO A 273 1.85 -3.56 13.35
N GLY A 274 2.33 -3.65 12.10
CA GLY A 274 2.14 -2.63 11.06
C GLY A 274 2.97 -1.35 11.24
N GLN A 275 3.81 -1.24 12.28
CA GLN A 275 4.53 0.02 12.58
C GLN A 275 6.04 -0.16 12.72
N PHE A 276 6.51 -0.95 13.69
CA PHE A 276 7.94 -1.11 13.95
C PHE A 276 8.29 -2.32 14.83
N GLY A 277 9.57 -2.68 14.84
CA GLY A 277 10.21 -3.48 15.89
C GLY A 277 11.14 -2.61 16.74
N LEU A 278 11.06 -2.77 18.06
CA LEU A 278 11.90 -2.13 19.07
C LEU A 278 12.72 -3.21 19.76
N ALA A 279 14.01 -2.97 19.97
CA ALA A 279 14.81 -3.84 20.82
C ALA A 279 15.76 -3.06 21.71
N VAL A 280 16.02 -3.63 22.88
CA VAL A 280 16.90 -3.09 23.90
C VAL A 280 17.83 -4.20 24.37
N TYR A 281 19.07 -3.84 24.62
CA TYR A 281 20.07 -4.68 25.28
C TYR A 281 20.54 -3.98 26.56
N SER A 282 20.33 -4.65 27.70
CA SER A 282 20.81 -4.24 29.02
C SER A 282 20.88 -5.49 29.93
N PRO A 283 22.08 -6.00 30.28
CA PRO A 283 22.27 -7.30 30.94
C PRO A 283 21.59 -7.50 32.30
N ARG A 284 21.43 -6.45 33.11
CA ARG A 284 20.85 -6.57 34.46
C ARG A 284 19.37 -6.92 34.40
N LEU A 285 19.02 -8.00 35.09
CA LEU A 285 17.67 -8.57 35.14
C LEU A 285 16.98 -8.27 36.48
N ASP A 286 15.67 -8.09 36.43
CA ASP A 286 14.80 -8.06 37.60
C ASP A 286 14.62 -9.47 38.20
N ALA A 287 13.88 -9.54 39.32
CA ALA A 287 13.57 -10.81 39.99
C ALA A 287 12.74 -11.79 39.13
N LYS A 288 12.18 -11.34 38.00
CA LYS A 288 11.40 -12.15 37.05
C LYS A 288 12.23 -12.58 35.83
N GLY A 289 13.52 -12.22 35.78
CA GLY A 289 14.43 -12.57 34.69
C GLY A 289 14.31 -11.68 33.46
N ASN A 290 13.78 -10.46 33.60
CA ASN A 290 13.65 -9.50 32.50
C ASN A 290 14.61 -8.32 32.65
N SER A 291 15.12 -7.79 31.53
CA SER A 291 15.98 -6.61 31.54
C SER A 291 15.30 -5.40 32.18
N VAL A 292 15.89 -4.84 33.24
CA VAL A 292 15.31 -3.71 33.99
C VAL A 292 15.15 -2.48 33.09
N ARG A 293 16.24 -2.06 32.42
CA ARG A 293 16.20 -0.91 31.50
C ARG A 293 15.38 -1.24 30.25
N GLY A 294 15.42 -2.50 29.79
CA GLY A 294 14.61 -2.96 28.65
C GLY A 294 13.12 -2.72 28.85
N ILE A 295 12.59 -3.12 30.02
CA ILE A 295 11.18 -2.88 30.37
C ILE A 295 10.90 -1.37 30.44
N ALA A 296 11.72 -0.60 31.16
CA ALA A 296 11.49 0.83 31.36
C ALA A 296 11.48 1.64 30.06
N VAL A 297 12.32 1.28 29.09
CA VAL A 297 12.33 1.87 27.74
C VAL A 297 11.04 1.55 27.01
N CYS A 298 10.62 0.29 26.95
CA CYS A 298 9.38 -0.10 26.27
C CYS A 298 8.13 0.54 26.90
N GLU A 299 8.08 0.64 28.23
CA GLU A 299 7.01 1.35 28.95
C GLU A 299 6.99 2.84 28.64
N SER A 300 8.15 3.49 28.50
CA SER A 300 8.22 4.92 28.15
C SER A 300 7.76 5.16 26.72
N VAL A 301 8.26 4.37 25.75
CA VAL A 301 7.84 4.43 24.34
C VAL A 301 6.32 4.24 24.19
N SER A 302 5.75 3.23 24.85
CA SER A 302 4.31 2.98 24.81
C SER A 302 3.49 4.14 25.39
N ARG A 303 3.88 4.65 26.56
CA ARG A 303 3.17 5.71 27.28
C ARG A 303 3.23 7.05 26.56
N ASP A 304 4.41 7.45 26.09
CA ASP A 304 4.67 8.79 25.60
C ASP A 304 4.06 9.03 24.21
N PHE A 305 3.95 7.97 23.39
CA PHE A 305 3.35 8.04 22.04
C PHE A 305 2.03 7.28 21.89
N GLY A 306 1.53 6.63 22.95
CA GLY A 306 0.35 5.76 22.85
C GLY A 306 0.56 4.54 21.97
N MET A 307 1.81 4.06 21.84
CA MET A 307 2.22 2.91 21.02
C MET A 307 1.78 1.60 21.68
N HIS A 308 0.51 1.26 21.48
CA HIS A 308 -0.15 0.11 22.10
C HIS A 308 -1.01 -0.61 21.05
N MET A 309 -0.88 -1.94 20.91
CA MET A 309 -1.55 -2.70 19.83
C MET A 309 -3.08 -2.59 19.86
N LEU A 310 -3.67 -2.41 21.05
CA LEU A 310 -5.11 -2.18 21.23
C LEU A 310 -5.56 -0.72 20.96
N ARG A 311 -4.64 0.20 20.67
CA ARG A 311 -4.95 1.56 20.20
C ARG A 311 -4.85 1.59 18.69
N VAL A 312 -5.96 1.30 18.02
CA VAL A 312 -6.04 1.26 16.56
C VAL A 312 -6.57 2.60 16.02
N THR A 313 -5.94 3.14 14.97
CA THR A 313 -6.44 4.32 14.26
C THR A 313 -7.79 4.01 13.64
N ARG A 314 -8.77 4.90 13.79
CA ARG A 314 -10.10 4.73 13.19
C ARG A 314 -10.02 5.07 11.70
N THR A 315 -10.35 4.12 10.84
CA THR A 315 -10.66 4.40 9.44
C THR A 315 -11.99 5.15 9.38
N THR A 316 -12.02 6.25 8.64
CA THR A 316 -13.23 7.07 8.41
C THR A 316 -13.46 7.26 6.92
N THR A 317 -14.65 7.70 6.51
CA THR A 317 -14.94 7.99 5.10
C THR A 317 -13.91 8.95 4.48
N HIS A 318 -13.49 9.99 5.21
CA HIS A 318 -12.50 10.96 4.74
C HIS A 318 -11.09 10.39 4.53
N SER A 319 -10.75 9.23 5.12
CA SER A 319 -9.44 8.60 4.91
C SER A 319 -9.43 7.64 3.72
N VAL A 320 -10.59 7.32 3.15
CA VAL A 320 -10.74 6.31 2.08
C VAL A 320 -11.30 6.93 0.81
N VAL A 321 -12.31 7.80 0.93
CA VAL A 321 -12.92 8.52 -0.17
C VAL A 321 -12.31 9.91 -0.22
N ARG A 322 -11.53 10.16 -1.27
CA ARG A 322 -10.88 11.44 -1.52
C ARG A 322 -11.90 12.46 -2.01
N ASN A 323 -12.67 12.10 -3.04
CA ASN A 323 -13.67 12.96 -3.67
C ASN A 323 -14.93 12.16 -3.98
N THR A 324 -16.08 12.84 -3.88
CA THR A 324 -17.39 12.32 -4.28
C THR A 324 -18.10 13.37 -5.11
N TYR A 325 -18.48 13.03 -6.34
CA TYR A 325 -19.18 13.95 -7.25
C TYR A 325 -20.06 13.20 -8.25
N THR A 326 -20.79 13.94 -9.07
CA THR A 326 -21.62 13.39 -10.14
C THR A 326 -21.23 13.95 -11.50
N LEU A 327 -21.71 13.30 -12.57
CA LEU A 327 -21.52 13.79 -13.93
C LEU A 327 -22.34 15.05 -14.25
N ALA A 328 -23.17 15.54 -13.33
CA ALA A 328 -23.81 16.85 -13.48
C ALA A 328 -22.83 18.01 -13.21
N ASP A 329 -21.80 17.73 -12.40
CA ASP A 329 -20.84 18.74 -11.91
C ASP A 329 -19.47 18.61 -12.60
N VAL A 330 -19.02 17.38 -12.84
CA VAL A 330 -17.70 17.07 -13.41
C VAL A 330 -17.87 16.18 -14.64
N HIS A 331 -17.25 16.56 -15.74
CA HIS A 331 -17.31 15.84 -17.00
C HIS A 331 -15.95 15.26 -17.38
N SER A 332 -15.95 14.35 -18.34
CA SER A 332 -14.72 13.96 -19.03
C SER A 332 -14.13 15.16 -19.77
N ASN A 333 -12.84 15.06 -20.11
CA ASN A 333 -12.16 16.03 -20.96
C ASN A 333 -12.60 15.94 -22.44
N LEU A 334 -13.68 15.19 -22.76
CA LEU A 334 -14.29 15.18 -24.08
C LEU A 334 -15.14 16.44 -24.27
N GLN A 335 -14.72 17.33 -25.17
CA GLN A 335 -15.53 18.51 -25.46
C GLN A 335 -16.76 18.14 -26.32
N ARG A 336 -17.92 18.11 -25.66
CA ARG A 336 -19.21 17.83 -26.29
C ARG A 336 -19.91 19.09 -26.80
N ASP A 337 -20.84 18.90 -27.74
CA ASP A 337 -21.71 19.95 -28.25
C ASP A 337 -22.68 20.48 -27.18
N ARG A 338 -23.38 21.58 -27.50
CA ARG A 338 -24.24 22.28 -26.56
C ARG A 338 -25.39 21.42 -26.03
N ASP A 339 -26.03 20.63 -26.87
CA ASP A 339 -27.23 19.87 -26.49
C ASP A 339 -26.82 18.70 -25.58
N SER A 340 -25.76 17.98 -25.97
CA SER A 340 -25.15 16.95 -25.13
C SER A 340 -24.66 17.48 -23.79
N ALA A 341 -24.00 18.64 -23.77
CA ALA A 341 -23.49 19.24 -22.53
C ALA A 341 -24.62 19.69 -21.59
N LEU A 342 -25.73 20.22 -22.13
CA LEU A 342 -26.91 20.56 -21.33
C LEU A 342 -27.59 19.30 -20.78
N ALA A 343 -27.74 18.27 -21.60
CA ALA A 343 -28.32 17.00 -21.20
C ALA A 343 -27.50 16.32 -20.09
N LEU A 344 -26.17 16.36 -20.14
CA LEU A 344 -25.32 15.83 -19.06
C LEU A 344 -25.45 16.62 -17.76
N ARG A 345 -25.64 17.93 -17.81
CA ARG A 345 -25.92 18.72 -16.59
C ARG A 345 -27.26 18.36 -15.95
N GLU A 346 -28.26 18.05 -16.77
CA GLU A 346 -29.59 17.68 -16.30
C GLU A 346 -29.64 16.23 -15.78
N HIS A 347 -29.04 15.30 -16.52
CA HIS A 347 -29.15 13.86 -16.25
C HIS A 347 -27.91 13.23 -15.62
N GLY A 348 -26.80 13.95 -15.49
CA GLY A 348 -25.53 13.45 -14.97
C GLY A 348 -25.56 13.08 -13.48
N HIS A 349 -26.54 13.56 -12.72
CA HIS A 349 -26.75 13.17 -11.32
C HIS A 349 -27.02 11.67 -11.14
N ARG A 350 -27.40 10.97 -12.22
CA ARG A 350 -27.61 9.51 -12.27
C ARG A 350 -26.30 8.72 -12.18
N ALA A 351 -25.14 9.36 -12.33
CA ALA A 351 -23.84 8.72 -12.22
C ALA A 351 -23.06 9.29 -11.02
N LEU A 352 -22.69 8.40 -10.10
CA LEU A 352 -21.87 8.70 -8.92
C LEU A 352 -20.42 8.35 -9.20
N VAL A 353 -19.50 9.21 -8.77
CA VAL A 353 -18.06 8.99 -8.86
C VAL A 353 -17.44 9.04 -7.47
N LEU A 354 -16.66 8.03 -7.13
CA LEU A 354 -15.85 7.96 -5.92
C LEU A 354 -14.37 7.82 -6.30
N GLU A 355 -13.57 8.84 -5.98
CA GLU A 355 -12.12 8.74 -6.04
C GLU A 355 -11.61 8.15 -4.73
N LEU A 356 -10.98 6.99 -4.79
CA LEU A 356 -10.52 6.24 -3.62
C LEU A 356 -9.02 6.48 -3.36
N THR A 357 -8.61 6.34 -2.10
CA THR A 357 -7.22 6.48 -1.71
C THR A 357 -6.86 5.60 -0.50
N GLY A 358 -5.55 5.39 -0.29
CA GLY A 358 -5.03 4.59 0.81
C GLY A 358 -5.05 3.09 0.53
N GLU A 359 -5.10 2.29 1.59
CA GLU A 359 -5.15 0.82 1.51
C GLU A 359 -6.59 0.34 1.69
N LEU A 360 -7.10 -0.39 0.70
CA LEU A 360 -8.47 -0.92 0.72
C LEU A 360 -8.49 -2.28 1.43
N MET A 361 -8.38 -2.24 2.75
CA MET A 361 -8.62 -3.38 3.64
C MET A 361 -10.12 -3.52 3.96
N PHE A 362 -10.50 -4.55 4.73
CA PHE A 362 -11.90 -4.79 5.12
C PHE A 362 -12.67 -3.54 5.58
N VAL A 363 -12.13 -2.77 6.54
CA VAL A 363 -12.83 -1.59 7.08
C VAL A 363 -12.99 -0.49 6.03
N ALA A 364 -11.97 -0.29 5.18
CA ALA A 364 -12.05 0.70 4.11
C ALA A 364 -13.08 0.29 3.05
N ALA A 365 -13.10 -1.00 2.68
CA ALA A 365 -14.10 -1.56 1.78
C ALA A 365 -15.52 -1.47 2.36
N GLU A 366 -15.71 -1.70 3.66
CA GLU A 366 -17.03 -1.57 4.32
C GLU A 366 -17.51 -0.12 4.31
N VAL A 367 -16.63 0.84 4.61
CA VAL A 367 -16.93 2.27 4.52
C VAL A 367 -17.33 2.66 3.10
N ILE A 368 -16.65 2.13 2.08
CA ILE A 368 -17.04 2.32 0.68
C ILE A 368 -18.42 1.72 0.43
N SER A 369 -18.66 0.47 0.82
CA SER A 369 -19.95 -0.21 0.64
C SER A 369 -21.11 0.56 1.28
N SER A 370 -20.95 1.02 2.53
CA SER A 370 -21.97 1.83 3.21
C SER A 370 -22.19 3.17 2.51
N THR A 371 -21.11 3.86 2.12
CA THR A 371 -21.21 5.14 1.40
C THR A 371 -21.94 4.99 0.07
N VAL A 372 -21.65 3.90 -0.66
CA VAL A 372 -22.27 3.58 -1.95
C VAL A 372 -23.74 3.19 -1.77
N ALA A 373 -24.06 2.36 -0.77
CA ALA A 373 -25.44 1.95 -0.51
C ALA A 373 -26.37 3.14 -0.26
N ASP A 374 -25.93 4.11 0.55
CA ASP A 374 -26.68 5.32 0.83
C ASP A 374 -26.78 6.24 -0.41
N ALA A 375 -25.69 6.31 -1.18
CA ALA A 375 -25.58 7.22 -2.32
C ALA A 375 -26.11 6.65 -3.63
N MET A 376 -26.41 5.36 -3.79
CA MET A 376 -26.85 4.81 -5.08
C MET A 376 -28.37 4.85 -5.30
N SER A 377 -29.15 5.27 -4.29
CA SER A 377 -30.60 5.45 -4.46
C SER A 377 -30.92 6.47 -5.55
N GLY A 378 -31.70 6.05 -6.56
CA GLY A 378 -32.07 6.88 -7.72
C GLY A 378 -30.96 7.12 -8.76
N ARG A 379 -29.81 6.45 -8.62
CA ARG A 379 -28.68 6.53 -9.56
C ARG A 379 -28.50 5.22 -10.31
N ASP A 380 -27.92 5.24 -11.50
CA ASP A 380 -27.79 4.07 -12.37
C ASP A 380 -26.34 3.64 -12.58
N TRP A 381 -25.40 4.57 -12.46
CA TRP A 381 -23.97 4.32 -12.68
C TRP A 381 -23.14 4.67 -11.44
N LEU A 382 -22.18 3.81 -11.14
CA LEU A 382 -21.11 4.03 -10.15
C LEU A 382 -19.76 3.98 -10.85
N ILE A 383 -18.89 4.95 -10.62
CA ILE A 383 -17.48 4.93 -11.02
C ILE A 383 -16.63 4.86 -9.75
N LEU A 384 -15.77 3.85 -9.65
CA LEU A 384 -14.76 3.70 -8.61
C LEU A 384 -13.38 3.97 -9.22
N ASP A 385 -12.75 5.08 -8.85
CA ASP A 385 -11.38 5.39 -9.28
C ASP A 385 -10.36 4.93 -8.23
N LEU A 386 -9.46 4.04 -8.65
CA LEU A 386 -8.42 3.42 -7.84
C LEU A 386 -7.04 4.00 -8.14
N ALA A 387 -6.91 5.06 -8.95
CA ALA A 387 -5.61 5.60 -9.37
C ALA A 387 -4.69 6.02 -8.20
N ARG A 388 -5.25 6.29 -7.01
CA ARG A 388 -4.51 6.67 -5.78
C ARG A 388 -4.63 5.64 -4.66
N VAL A 389 -5.08 4.42 -4.98
CA VAL A 389 -5.12 3.30 -4.05
C VAL A 389 -3.74 2.65 -4.03
N MET A 390 -3.22 2.41 -2.82
CA MET A 390 -1.89 1.86 -2.64
C MET A 390 -1.89 0.33 -2.72
N ALA A 391 -2.89 -0.30 -2.10
CA ALA A 391 -3.05 -1.74 -2.06
C ALA A 391 -4.52 -2.11 -1.85
N VAL A 392 -4.88 -3.32 -2.31
CA VAL A 392 -6.17 -3.95 -2.04
C VAL A 392 -5.87 -5.36 -1.54
N ASP A 393 -6.28 -5.68 -0.31
CA ASP A 393 -6.12 -7.03 0.23
C ASP A 393 -7.24 -7.96 -0.23
N ASN A 394 -7.12 -9.25 0.07
CA ASN A 394 -8.12 -10.23 -0.34
C ASN A 394 -9.50 -9.98 0.31
N PRO A 395 -9.61 -9.73 1.64
CA PRO A 395 -10.89 -9.38 2.26
C PRO A 395 -11.56 -8.12 1.70
N GLY A 396 -10.82 -7.03 1.55
CA GLY A 396 -11.31 -5.77 1.00
C GLY A 396 -11.73 -5.92 -0.46
N GLY A 397 -10.90 -6.59 -1.26
CA GLY A 397 -11.25 -6.92 -2.64
C GLY A 397 -12.50 -7.80 -2.77
N ALA A 398 -12.68 -8.78 -1.88
CA ALA A 398 -13.87 -9.63 -1.85
C ALA A 398 -15.13 -8.83 -1.50
N LEU A 399 -15.05 -7.91 -0.54
CA LEU A 399 -16.19 -7.06 -0.15
C LEU A 399 -16.56 -6.06 -1.25
N LEU A 400 -15.58 -5.45 -1.91
CA LEU A 400 -15.83 -4.60 -3.09
C LEU A 400 -16.46 -5.39 -4.24
N THR A 401 -16.02 -6.64 -4.45
CA THR A 401 -16.62 -7.53 -5.46
C THR A 401 -18.07 -7.86 -5.11
N ALA A 402 -18.37 -8.13 -3.84
CA ALA A 402 -19.74 -8.38 -3.38
C ALA A 402 -20.64 -7.14 -3.55
N LEU A 403 -20.14 -5.94 -3.23
CA LEU A 403 -20.84 -4.68 -3.49
C LEU A 403 -21.18 -4.52 -4.99
N MET A 404 -20.22 -4.82 -5.87
CA MET A 404 -20.46 -4.77 -7.31
C MET A 404 -21.57 -5.74 -7.73
N ASP A 405 -21.57 -6.96 -7.18
CA ASP A 405 -22.59 -7.97 -7.45
C ASP A 405 -23.99 -7.48 -7.04
N GLU A 406 -24.14 -6.93 -5.82
CA GLU A 406 -25.39 -6.36 -5.32
C GLU A 406 -25.92 -5.23 -6.20
N LEU A 407 -25.03 -4.34 -6.66
CA LEU A 407 -25.39 -3.24 -7.55
C LEU A 407 -25.82 -3.74 -8.93
N ILE A 408 -25.11 -4.70 -9.49
CA ILE A 408 -25.42 -5.30 -10.79
C ILE A 408 -26.78 -6.02 -10.74
N ASP A 409 -27.05 -6.78 -9.68
CA ASP A 409 -28.33 -7.45 -9.48
C ASP A 409 -29.49 -6.44 -9.29
N ALA A 410 -29.19 -5.25 -8.76
CA ALA A 410 -30.12 -4.12 -8.71
C ALA A 410 -30.25 -3.35 -10.04
N GLY A 411 -29.66 -3.85 -11.12
CA GLY A 411 -29.70 -3.26 -12.47
C GLY A 411 -28.82 -2.03 -12.63
N LYS A 412 -27.83 -1.83 -11.77
CA LYS A 412 -26.86 -0.73 -11.83
C LYS A 412 -25.62 -1.14 -12.63
N ILE A 413 -24.89 -0.15 -13.13
CA ILE A 413 -23.64 -0.33 -13.86
C ILE A 413 -22.49 0.18 -12.99
N VAL A 414 -21.42 -0.63 -12.84
CA VAL A 414 -20.25 -0.26 -12.04
C VAL A 414 -19.02 -0.20 -12.92
N VAL A 415 -18.33 0.93 -12.94
CA VAL A 415 -17.12 1.16 -13.74
C VAL A 415 -15.93 1.30 -12.79
N ILE A 416 -14.83 0.64 -13.11
CA ILE A 416 -13.56 0.73 -12.38
C ILE A 416 -12.59 1.55 -13.24
N ALA A 417 -11.89 2.49 -12.61
CA ALA A 417 -10.84 3.27 -13.24
C ALA A 417 -9.52 3.14 -12.47
N GLY A 418 -8.39 3.29 -13.15
CA GLY A 418 -7.07 3.43 -12.52
C GLY A 418 -6.58 2.17 -11.81
N SER A 419 -7.07 0.98 -12.18
CA SER A 419 -6.80 -0.26 -11.44
C SER A 419 -5.50 -0.98 -11.83
N ASP A 420 -4.71 -0.43 -12.76
CA ASP A 420 -3.57 -1.11 -13.38
C ASP A 420 -2.52 -1.65 -12.39
N GLY A 421 -2.35 -0.98 -11.25
CA GLY A 421 -1.46 -1.43 -10.16
C GLY A 421 -1.98 -2.60 -9.32
N HIS A 422 -3.22 -3.06 -9.52
CA HIS A 422 -3.92 -3.99 -8.64
C HIS A 422 -4.27 -5.32 -9.33
N PHE A 423 -3.27 -5.99 -9.89
CA PHE A 423 -3.44 -7.21 -10.70
C PHE A 423 -4.28 -8.31 -10.02
N ALA A 424 -4.02 -8.60 -8.73
CA ALA A 424 -4.75 -9.66 -8.01
C ALA A 424 -6.24 -9.32 -7.87
N PHE A 425 -6.56 -8.08 -7.53
CA PHE A 425 -7.93 -7.59 -7.44
C PHE A 425 -8.63 -7.63 -8.81
N ARG A 426 -8.00 -7.09 -9.87
CA ARG A 426 -8.53 -7.16 -11.24
C ARG A 426 -8.80 -8.59 -11.67
N GLN A 427 -7.90 -9.51 -11.35
CA GLN A 427 -8.06 -10.90 -11.68
C GLN A 427 -9.23 -11.54 -10.94
N ALA A 428 -9.40 -11.23 -9.64
CA ALA A 428 -10.53 -11.71 -8.85
C ALA A 428 -11.87 -11.21 -9.43
N VAL A 429 -11.99 -9.90 -9.71
CA VAL A 429 -13.17 -9.30 -10.35
C VAL A 429 -13.47 -9.95 -11.70
N ARG A 430 -12.45 -10.09 -12.56
CA ARG A 430 -12.60 -10.73 -13.88
C ARG A 430 -13.10 -12.16 -13.78
N VAL A 431 -12.54 -12.96 -12.88
CA VAL A 431 -12.95 -14.36 -12.68
C VAL A 431 -14.38 -14.44 -12.13
N HIS A 432 -14.73 -13.56 -11.19
CA HIS A 432 -16.04 -13.54 -10.55
C HIS A 432 -17.18 -13.21 -11.53
N PHE A 433 -16.95 -12.25 -12.44
CA PHE A 433 -17.96 -11.82 -13.42
C PHE A 433 -17.82 -12.49 -14.79
N ASN A 434 -16.91 -13.45 -14.97
CA ASN A 434 -16.73 -14.17 -16.24
C ASN A 434 -17.98 -14.96 -16.62
N GLY A 435 -18.45 -14.84 -17.86
CA GLY A 435 -19.58 -15.61 -18.39
C GLY A 435 -20.98 -15.07 -18.04
N ARG A 436 -21.11 -13.91 -17.37
CA ARG A 436 -22.38 -13.17 -17.35
C ARG A 436 -22.54 -12.43 -18.68
N ASP A 437 -23.65 -12.66 -19.39
CA ASP A 437 -23.94 -12.12 -20.74
C ASP A 437 -23.95 -10.58 -20.85
N ALA A 438 -23.75 -9.86 -19.73
CA ALA A 438 -23.58 -8.42 -19.68
C ALA A 438 -22.80 -7.98 -18.42
N ALA A 439 -21.62 -8.53 -18.14
CA ALA A 439 -20.81 -8.08 -16.99
C ALA A 439 -20.40 -6.60 -17.18
N PRO A 440 -21.01 -5.64 -16.47
CA PRO A 440 -20.88 -4.22 -16.78
C PRO A 440 -19.72 -3.59 -16.01
N VAL A 441 -18.71 -4.39 -15.64
CA VAL A 441 -17.50 -3.91 -14.96
C VAL A 441 -16.47 -3.56 -16.02
N PHE A 442 -16.52 -2.30 -16.44
CA PHE A 442 -15.56 -1.76 -17.39
C PHE A 442 -14.35 -1.25 -16.63
N ASP A 443 -13.17 -1.72 -17.01
CA ASP A 443 -11.90 -1.35 -16.41
C ASP A 443 -11.17 -0.39 -17.35
N TYR A 444 -11.16 0.88 -16.98
CA TYR A 444 -10.48 1.94 -17.72
C TYR A 444 -9.15 2.28 -17.07
N ALA A 445 -8.17 2.66 -17.90
CA ALA A 445 -6.86 3.06 -17.43
C ALA A 445 -6.89 4.31 -16.51
N ASP A 446 -7.91 5.16 -16.67
CA ASP A 446 -8.06 6.42 -15.93
C ASP A 446 -9.53 6.82 -15.79
N VAL A 447 -9.81 7.71 -14.83
CA VAL A 447 -11.17 8.19 -14.52
C VAL A 447 -11.78 8.98 -15.68
N ASP A 448 -10.95 9.67 -16.49
CA ASP A 448 -11.41 10.47 -17.63
C ASP A 448 -12.11 9.60 -18.68
N ARG A 449 -11.54 8.45 -19.04
CA ARG A 449 -12.18 7.48 -19.94
C ARG A 449 -13.41 6.82 -19.35
N ALA A 450 -13.41 6.56 -18.04
CA ALA A 450 -14.58 6.03 -17.34
C ALA A 450 -15.75 7.03 -17.39
N LEU A 451 -15.47 8.32 -17.13
CA LEU A 451 -16.46 9.39 -17.26
C LEU A 451 -17.02 9.45 -18.66
N GLU A 452 -16.15 9.46 -19.67
CA GLU A 452 -16.54 9.54 -21.07
C GLU A 452 -17.48 8.41 -21.50
N TYR A 453 -17.18 7.18 -21.08
CA TYR A 453 -18.05 6.03 -21.32
C TYR A 453 -19.43 6.21 -20.69
N VAL A 454 -19.49 6.61 -19.41
CA VAL A 454 -20.76 6.77 -18.70
C VAL A 454 -21.57 7.93 -19.28
N GLU A 455 -20.92 9.01 -19.68
CA GLU A 455 -21.57 10.12 -20.38
C GLU A 455 -22.23 9.67 -21.69
N ASP A 456 -21.53 8.89 -22.52
CA ASP A 456 -22.09 8.36 -23.77
C ASP A 456 -23.31 7.49 -23.47
N ARG A 457 -23.29 6.66 -22.41
CA ARG A 457 -24.43 5.83 -22.01
C ARG A 457 -25.61 6.64 -21.52
N ILE A 458 -25.37 7.73 -20.78
CA ILE A 458 -26.42 8.66 -20.35
C ILE A 458 -27.09 9.28 -21.58
N LEU A 459 -26.29 9.80 -22.53
CA LEU A 459 -26.78 10.45 -23.75
C LEU A 459 -27.56 9.48 -24.66
N GLU A 460 -27.05 8.26 -24.86
CA GLU A 460 -27.75 7.21 -25.59
C GLU A 460 -29.10 6.86 -24.93
N SER A 461 -29.15 6.82 -23.59
CA SER A 461 -30.38 6.48 -22.85
C SER A 461 -31.52 7.48 -23.05
N ILE A 462 -31.20 8.72 -23.47
CA ILE A 462 -32.16 9.78 -23.75
C ILE A 462 -32.32 10.06 -25.25
N GLY A 463 -31.74 9.22 -26.11
CA GLY A 463 -31.90 9.29 -27.56
C GLY A 463 -31.03 10.33 -28.25
N LEU A 464 -29.97 10.85 -27.60
CA LEU A 464 -28.97 11.68 -28.27
C LEU A 464 -27.93 10.79 -28.96
N PRO A 465 -27.61 11.04 -30.25
CA PRO A 465 -26.69 10.20 -31.00
C PRO A 465 -25.25 10.31 -30.47
N SER A 466 -24.48 9.24 -30.62
CA SER A 466 -23.08 9.26 -30.25
C SER A 466 -22.30 10.30 -31.09
N HIS A 467 -21.28 10.89 -30.46
CA HIS A 467 -20.46 11.93 -31.07
C HIS A 467 -19.75 11.47 -32.36
N GLU A 468 -19.50 10.16 -32.50
CA GLU A 468 -18.84 9.57 -33.67
C GLU A 468 -19.69 9.62 -34.94
N GLN A 469 -21.01 9.72 -34.82
CA GLN A 469 -21.93 9.72 -35.97
C GLN A 469 -22.27 11.12 -36.47
N ARG A 470 -21.83 12.17 -35.76
CA ARG A 470 -22.20 13.55 -36.07
C ARG A 470 -21.23 14.16 -37.09
N GLN A 471 -21.77 14.63 -38.20
CA GLN A 471 -21.06 15.48 -39.16
C GLN A 471 -21.54 16.92 -38.99
N VAL A 472 -20.60 17.84 -38.77
CA VAL A 472 -20.91 19.27 -38.57
C VAL A 472 -20.62 20.02 -39.85
N HIS A 473 -21.65 20.63 -40.44
CA HIS A 473 -21.51 21.47 -41.63
C HIS A 473 -20.85 22.81 -41.29
N LEU A 474 -20.31 23.51 -42.29
CA LEU A 474 -19.55 24.74 -42.07
C LEU A 474 -20.39 25.85 -41.40
N ASP A 475 -21.65 25.98 -41.79
CA ASP A 475 -22.64 26.91 -41.22
C ASP A 475 -23.02 26.59 -39.77
N GLU A 476 -22.86 25.32 -39.36
CA GLU A 476 -23.07 24.85 -38.00
C GLU A 476 -21.82 25.00 -37.12
N GLN A 477 -20.66 25.33 -37.71
CA GLN A 477 -19.43 25.50 -36.94
C GLN A 477 -19.56 26.68 -35.99
N PRO A 478 -19.17 26.55 -34.70
CA PRO A 478 -19.28 27.65 -33.73
C PRO A 478 -18.51 28.91 -34.16
N LEU A 479 -17.41 28.76 -34.89
CA LEU A 479 -16.64 29.88 -35.45
C LEU A 479 -17.42 30.68 -36.49
N CYS A 480 -18.41 30.06 -37.15
CA CYS A 480 -19.24 30.65 -38.21
C CYS A 480 -20.56 31.25 -37.69
N LYS A 481 -20.77 31.29 -36.37
CA LYS A 481 -21.96 31.85 -35.74
C LYS A 481 -22.22 33.29 -36.22
N GLY A 482 -23.43 33.54 -36.73
CA GLY A 482 -23.86 34.87 -37.17
C GLY A 482 -23.26 35.35 -38.50
N LEU A 483 -22.60 34.48 -39.27
CA LEU A 483 -22.23 34.77 -40.65
C LEU A 483 -23.44 34.67 -41.58
N ALA A 484 -23.59 35.64 -42.49
CA ALA A 484 -24.56 35.58 -43.57
C ALA A 484 -24.15 34.57 -44.65
N ALA A 485 -25.08 34.18 -45.53
CA ALA A 485 -24.83 33.16 -46.55
C ALA A 485 -23.67 33.53 -47.50
N ASP A 486 -23.58 34.80 -47.90
CA ASP A 486 -22.50 35.32 -48.74
C ASP A 486 -21.15 35.35 -48.00
N GLU A 487 -21.16 35.62 -46.69
CA GLU A 487 -19.97 35.55 -45.83
C GLU A 487 -19.51 34.11 -45.61
N LEU A 488 -20.43 33.15 -45.50
CA LEU A 488 -20.14 31.72 -45.42
C LEU A 488 -19.52 31.18 -46.71
N ASP A 489 -20.05 31.58 -47.87
CA ASP A 489 -19.49 31.22 -49.17
C ASP A 489 -18.08 31.81 -49.35
N LEU A 490 -17.90 33.06 -48.94
CA LEU A 490 -16.58 33.69 -48.91
C LEU A 490 -15.63 32.93 -47.99
N PHE A 491 -16.05 32.60 -46.77
CA PHE A 491 -15.21 31.85 -45.84
C PHE A 491 -14.84 30.47 -46.37
N ARG A 492 -15.81 29.74 -46.95
CA ARG A 492 -15.59 28.44 -47.58
C ARG A 492 -14.51 28.50 -48.67
N SER A 493 -14.47 29.59 -49.45
CA SER A 493 -13.44 29.78 -50.49
C SER A 493 -12.02 29.93 -49.95
N LEU A 494 -11.87 30.22 -48.65
CA LEU A 494 -10.58 30.37 -47.98
C LEU A 494 -10.11 29.08 -47.28
N LEU A 495 -10.93 28.03 -47.25
CA LEU A 495 -10.65 26.78 -46.54
C LEU A 495 -10.20 25.66 -47.48
N ASP A 496 -9.26 24.84 -47.01
CA ASP A 496 -8.90 23.57 -47.65
C ASP A 496 -9.52 22.40 -46.86
N GLU A 497 -10.07 21.38 -47.52
CA GLU A 497 -10.51 20.16 -46.84
C GLU A 497 -9.35 19.16 -46.67
N GLN A 498 -9.24 18.55 -45.49
CA GLN A 498 -8.28 17.47 -45.22
C GLN A 498 -8.93 16.30 -44.49
N SER A 499 -8.29 15.13 -44.57
CA SER A 499 -8.74 13.92 -43.89
C SER A 499 -7.57 13.14 -43.33
N PHE A 500 -7.78 12.54 -42.16
CA PHE A 500 -6.77 11.80 -41.40
C PHE A 500 -7.36 10.46 -40.94
N ARG A 501 -6.53 9.42 -40.95
CA ARG A 501 -6.84 8.09 -40.43
C ARG A 501 -6.52 8.00 -38.94
N PRO A 502 -7.12 7.05 -38.20
CA PRO A 502 -6.78 6.78 -36.81
C PRO A 502 -5.26 6.63 -36.62
N GLY A 503 -4.73 7.26 -35.57
CA GLY A 503 -3.31 7.30 -35.21
C GLY A 503 -2.47 8.33 -35.95
N GLN A 504 -3.00 9.03 -36.96
CA GLN A 504 -2.22 10.07 -37.66
C GLN A 504 -2.12 11.34 -36.83
N VAL A 505 -0.91 11.88 -36.74
CA VAL A 505 -0.64 13.19 -36.13
C VAL A 505 -1.10 14.30 -37.07
N ILE A 506 -1.94 15.19 -36.56
CA ILE A 506 -2.45 16.38 -37.27
C ILE A 506 -1.56 17.58 -36.99
N CYS A 507 -1.12 17.73 -35.74
CA CYS A 507 -0.13 18.72 -35.31
C CYS A 507 0.79 18.05 -34.29
N ALA A 508 2.10 18.25 -34.41
CA ALA A 508 3.04 17.80 -33.39
C ALA A 508 3.46 18.95 -32.47
N GLU A 509 3.68 18.64 -31.19
CA GLU A 509 4.23 19.58 -30.21
C GLU A 509 5.55 20.19 -30.71
N GLY A 510 5.70 21.50 -30.60
CA GLY A 510 6.89 22.23 -31.03
C GLY A 510 6.93 22.61 -32.53
N GLU A 511 6.00 22.15 -33.37
CA GLU A 511 5.87 22.61 -34.76
C GLU A 511 5.41 24.07 -34.84
N ALA A 512 5.66 24.76 -35.96
CA ALA A 512 5.12 26.11 -36.18
C ALA A 512 3.58 26.10 -36.22
N ALA A 513 2.93 27.07 -35.57
CA ALA A 513 1.47 27.18 -35.61
C ALA A 513 0.99 27.90 -36.88
N ASP A 514 1.05 27.21 -38.02
CA ASP A 514 0.78 27.82 -39.32
C ASP A 514 -0.71 27.86 -39.72
N PHE A 515 -1.55 27.01 -39.11
CA PHE A 515 -2.93 26.80 -39.55
C PHE A 515 -3.92 26.73 -38.39
N VAL A 516 -5.16 27.13 -38.69
CA VAL A 516 -6.35 26.89 -37.87
C VAL A 516 -7.15 25.76 -38.49
N TYR A 517 -7.70 24.88 -37.67
CA TYR A 517 -8.46 23.72 -38.09
C TYR A 517 -9.86 23.74 -37.49
N LEU A 518 -10.87 23.40 -38.29
CA LEU A 518 -12.26 23.20 -37.87
C LEU A 518 -12.63 21.74 -38.10
N LEU A 519 -12.87 21.01 -37.02
CA LEU A 519 -13.18 19.58 -37.06
C LEU A 519 -14.61 19.37 -37.59
N ARG A 520 -14.74 18.64 -38.70
CA ARG A 520 -16.02 18.42 -39.40
C ARG A 520 -16.64 17.06 -39.06
N HIS A 521 -15.81 16.05 -38.90
CA HIS A 521 -16.20 14.69 -38.53
C HIS A 521 -15.03 14.01 -37.83
N GLY A 522 -15.34 13.07 -36.93
CA GLY A 522 -14.36 12.26 -36.22
C GLY A 522 -13.90 12.88 -34.91
N ARG A 523 -12.88 12.26 -34.34
CA ARG A 523 -12.37 12.55 -33.00
C ARG A 523 -10.86 12.71 -33.02
N VAL A 524 -10.38 13.71 -32.29
CA VAL A 524 -8.96 13.96 -32.06
C VAL A 524 -8.69 13.97 -30.56
N ARG A 525 -7.52 13.46 -30.15
CA ARG A 525 -6.99 13.63 -28.80
C ARG A 525 -5.90 14.69 -28.80
N VAL A 526 -5.81 15.42 -27.70
CA VAL A 526 -4.69 16.32 -27.41
C VAL A 526 -3.84 15.69 -26.32
N SER A 527 -2.54 15.59 -26.55
CA SER A 527 -1.60 15.01 -25.58
C SER A 527 -0.31 15.80 -25.46
N LEU A 528 0.27 15.78 -24.26
CA LEU A 528 1.62 16.27 -24.00
C LEU A 528 2.58 15.10 -23.86
N THR A 529 3.78 15.26 -24.41
CA THR A 529 4.88 14.32 -24.17
C THR A 529 5.67 14.79 -22.96
N LEU A 530 5.50 14.13 -21.81
CA LEU A 530 6.28 14.42 -20.60
C LEU A 530 7.62 13.66 -20.61
N ASP A 531 8.61 14.14 -19.84
CA ASP A 531 10.02 13.66 -19.77
C ASP A 531 10.19 12.13 -19.65
N ASN A 532 9.17 11.41 -19.19
CA ASN A 532 9.16 9.95 -19.05
C ASN A 532 8.57 9.18 -20.25
N LYS A 533 8.39 9.82 -21.42
CA LYS A 533 7.81 9.23 -22.66
C LYS A 533 6.38 8.67 -22.52
N HIS A 534 5.67 9.03 -21.45
CA HIS A 534 4.24 8.75 -21.33
C HIS A 534 3.45 9.95 -21.86
N ASN A 535 2.62 9.73 -22.87
CA ASN A 535 1.72 10.74 -23.40
C ASN A 535 0.61 10.99 -22.38
N HIS A 536 0.58 12.21 -21.83
CA HIS A 536 -0.50 12.64 -20.95
C HIS A 536 -1.62 13.23 -21.81
N ARG A 537 -2.80 12.58 -21.82
CA ARG A 537 -3.98 13.09 -22.53
C ARG A 537 -4.49 14.33 -21.79
N LEU A 538 -4.49 15.46 -22.48
CA LEU A 538 -5.12 16.70 -21.98
C LEU A 538 -6.63 16.71 -22.23
N GLY A 539 -7.07 16.08 -23.31
CA GLY A 539 -8.49 15.94 -23.63
C GLY A 539 -8.74 15.27 -24.97
N ALA A 540 -10.00 15.12 -25.32
CA ALA A 540 -10.39 14.80 -26.70
C ALA A 540 -11.50 15.72 -27.18
N TYR A 541 -11.59 15.84 -28.49
CA TYR A 541 -12.45 16.80 -29.15
C TYR A 541 -13.08 16.18 -30.39
N THR A 542 -14.33 16.53 -30.64
CA THR A 542 -15.16 15.98 -31.72
C THR A 542 -15.57 17.05 -32.72
N ALA A 543 -16.32 16.65 -33.75
CA ALA A 543 -16.88 17.56 -34.75
C ALA A 543 -17.49 18.83 -34.11
N GLY A 544 -17.17 19.99 -34.69
CA GLY A 544 -17.50 21.32 -34.16
C GLY A 544 -16.35 21.98 -33.38
N TRP A 545 -15.28 21.24 -33.04
CA TRP A 545 -14.13 21.81 -32.36
C TRP A 545 -13.21 22.59 -33.31
N VAL A 546 -12.71 23.73 -32.81
CA VAL A 546 -11.75 24.58 -33.50
C VAL A 546 -10.44 24.61 -32.72
N PHE A 547 -9.33 24.38 -33.42
CA PHE A 547 -8.02 24.32 -32.81
C PHE A 547 -6.92 24.91 -33.69
N GLY A 548 -5.79 25.22 -33.08
CA GLY A 548 -4.69 25.90 -33.74
C GLY A 548 -4.91 27.40 -33.85
N GLU A 549 -5.78 27.95 -33.01
CA GLU A 549 -6.11 29.37 -32.89
C GLU A 549 -4.89 30.26 -32.62
N SER A 550 -3.83 29.72 -32.03
CA SER A 550 -2.58 30.44 -31.79
C SER A 550 -1.98 31.01 -33.09
N ALA A 551 -2.22 30.34 -34.22
CA ALA A 551 -1.84 30.77 -35.56
C ALA A 551 -2.43 32.14 -35.97
N LEU A 552 -3.52 32.58 -35.34
CA LEU A 552 -4.18 33.86 -35.64
C LEU A 552 -3.63 35.05 -34.85
N PHE A 553 -2.89 34.81 -33.76
CA PHE A 553 -2.53 35.85 -32.80
C PHE A 553 -1.02 36.10 -32.70
N SER A 554 -0.16 35.13 -33.03
CA SER A 554 1.29 35.22 -32.77
C SER A 554 2.11 34.04 -33.33
N ASP A 555 3.42 34.23 -33.52
CA ASP A 555 4.39 33.19 -33.88
C ASP A 555 4.76 32.29 -32.68
N HIS A 556 3.80 31.51 -32.18
CA HIS A 556 4.08 30.46 -31.18
C HIS A 556 4.12 29.09 -31.83
N ASN A 557 4.96 28.21 -31.30
CA ASN A 557 4.93 26.79 -31.67
C ASN A 557 3.69 26.10 -31.07
N ARG A 558 3.30 24.97 -31.66
CA ARG A 558 2.24 24.09 -31.15
C ARG A 558 2.58 23.65 -29.73
N SER A 559 1.61 23.81 -28.83
CA SER A 559 1.78 23.52 -27.40
C SER A 559 1.52 22.06 -27.03
N ALA A 560 1.00 21.24 -27.94
CA ALA A 560 0.65 19.84 -27.71
C ALA A 560 0.49 19.07 -29.02
N ASP A 561 0.59 17.75 -28.94
CA ASP A 561 0.25 16.86 -30.05
C ASP A 561 -1.26 16.78 -30.24
N ILE A 562 -1.71 16.79 -31.49
CA ILE A 562 -3.10 16.54 -31.87
C ILE A 562 -3.13 15.32 -32.78
N ILE A 563 -3.77 14.25 -32.34
CA ILE A 563 -3.75 12.96 -33.01
C ILE A 563 -5.18 12.51 -33.30
N ALA A 564 -5.45 12.01 -34.50
CA ALA A 564 -6.75 11.45 -34.85
C ALA A 564 -6.97 10.12 -34.10
N ASP A 565 -8.03 10.03 -33.29
CA ASP A 565 -8.45 8.77 -32.65
C ASP A 565 -9.33 7.94 -33.62
N THR A 566 -10.10 8.62 -34.47
CA THR A 566 -10.97 8.00 -35.49
C THR A 566 -10.64 8.52 -36.89
N ASN A 567 -11.42 8.15 -37.91
CA ASN A 567 -11.33 8.80 -39.22
C ASN A 567 -11.83 10.24 -39.10
N VAL A 568 -10.92 11.19 -39.28
CA VAL A 568 -11.16 12.62 -39.11
C VAL A 568 -11.26 13.30 -40.46
N SER A 569 -12.24 14.19 -40.61
CA SER A 569 -12.25 15.21 -41.68
C SER A 569 -12.34 16.59 -41.07
N LEU A 570 -11.61 17.55 -41.64
CA LEU A 570 -11.53 18.91 -41.11
C LEU A 570 -11.38 19.94 -42.24
N TYR A 571 -11.73 21.20 -41.93
CA TYR A 571 -11.35 22.36 -42.71
C TYR A 571 -10.05 22.94 -42.17
N ARG A 572 -9.13 23.31 -43.05
CA ARG A 572 -7.86 23.98 -42.75
C ARG A 572 -7.90 25.41 -43.28
N LEU A 573 -7.67 26.37 -42.41
CA LEU A 573 -7.53 27.78 -42.72
C LEU A 573 -6.07 28.20 -42.57
N ASP A 574 -5.54 28.83 -43.61
CA ASP A 574 -4.28 29.57 -43.56
C ASP A 574 -4.59 31.03 -43.14
N PRO A 575 -4.12 31.48 -41.96
CA PRO A 575 -4.31 32.86 -41.48
C PRO A 575 -3.90 33.93 -42.48
N ALA A 576 -2.88 33.67 -43.33
CA ALA A 576 -2.43 34.63 -44.34
C ALA A 576 -3.52 34.96 -45.37
N ARG A 577 -4.50 34.05 -45.58
CA ARG A 577 -5.66 34.30 -46.45
C ARG A 577 -6.62 35.34 -45.87
N LEU A 578 -6.57 35.61 -44.55
CA LEU A 578 -7.35 36.65 -43.88
C LEU A 578 -6.63 38.00 -43.81
N GLU A 579 -5.34 38.08 -44.15
CA GLU A 579 -4.53 39.30 -44.07
C GLU A 579 -4.57 40.17 -45.34
N GLN A 580 -5.56 39.97 -46.23
CA GLN A 580 -5.67 40.73 -47.49
C GLN A 580 -6.19 42.15 -47.23
N PRO A 581 -5.36 43.21 -47.22
CA PRO A 581 -5.74 44.53 -46.69
C PRO A 581 -6.70 45.31 -47.60
N LYS A 582 -6.98 44.80 -48.80
CA LYS A 582 -7.72 45.50 -49.86
C LYS A 582 -9.14 44.98 -50.08
N ASP A 583 -9.53 43.84 -49.50
CA ASP A 583 -10.92 43.35 -49.59
C ASP A 583 -11.67 43.65 -48.29
N ALA A 584 -12.55 44.66 -48.33
CA ALA A 584 -13.36 45.06 -47.19
C ALA A 584 -14.26 43.93 -46.65
N ARG A 585 -14.62 42.95 -47.48
CA ARG A 585 -15.44 41.80 -47.07
C ARG A 585 -14.62 40.80 -46.25
N ILE A 586 -13.36 40.58 -46.62
CA ILE A 586 -12.44 39.71 -45.86
C ILE A 586 -12.14 40.34 -44.49
N ALA A 587 -11.94 41.66 -44.43
CA ALA A 587 -11.72 42.36 -43.16
C ALA A 587 -12.94 42.26 -42.22
N ALA A 588 -14.15 42.42 -42.74
CA ALA A 588 -15.39 42.26 -41.96
C ALA A 588 -15.59 40.81 -41.47
N LEU A 589 -15.34 39.83 -42.34
CA LEU A 589 -15.37 38.41 -42.00
C LEU A 589 -14.37 38.09 -40.88
N LYS A 590 -13.11 38.54 -41.01
CA LYS A 590 -12.06 38.37 -39.99
C LYS A 590 -12.52 38.87 -38.62
N ALA A 591 -13.08 40.07 -38.54
CA ALA A 591 -13.55 40.63 -37.28
C ALA A 591 -14.61 39.76 -36.59
N LYS A 592 -15.57 39.22 -37.35
CA LYS A 592 -16.60 38.30 -36.83
C LYS A 592 -16.00 36.96 -36.36
N LEU A 593 -15.11 36.36 -37.16
CA LEU A 593 -14.43 35.12 -36.79
C LEU A 593 -13.62 35.27 -35.49
N PHE A 594 -12.90 36.39 -35.32
CA PHE A 594 -12.14 36.68 -34.10
C PHE A 594 -13.06 36.88 -32.88
N ALA A 595 -14.20 37.56 -33.05
CA ALA A 595 -15.17 37.72 -31.98
C ALA A 595 -15.75 36.36 -31.53
N ASN A 596 -16.12 35.50 -32.48
CA ASN A 596 -16.62 34.15 -32.19
C ASN A 596 -15.55 33.29 -31.52
N LEU A 597 -14.29 33.39 -31.95
CA LEU A 597 -13.17 32.67 -31.35
C LEU A 597 -12.91 33.11 -29.90
N ALA A 598 -13.00 34.41 -29.62
CA ALA A 598 -12.86 34.94 -28.26
C ALA A 598 -13.98 34.43 -27.33
N GLU A 599 -15.23 34.35 -27.82
CA GLU A 599 -16.35 33.76 -27.07
C GLU A 599 -16.07 32.28 -26.75
N LEU A 600 -15.57 31.51 -27.72
CA LEU A 600 -15.21 30.10 -27.54
C LEU A 600 -14.09 29.90 -26.51
N SER A 601 -13.04 30.73 -26.54
CA SER A 601 -11.94 30.66 -25.57
C SER A 601 -12.40 31.01 -24.16
N LEU A 602 -13.31 31.99 -24.01
CA LEU A 602 -13.87 32.37 -22.71
C LEU A 602 -14.72 31.24 -22.12
N ASP A 603 -15.56 30.61 -22.93
CA ASP A 603 -16.38 29.46 -22.50
C ASP A 603 -15.52 28.29 -22.02
N ARG A 604 -14.40 28.00 -22.70
CA ARG A 604 -13.43 26.97 -22.27
C ARG A 604 -12.82 27.31 -20.92
N LEU A 605 -12.40 28.57 -20.71
CA LEU A 605 -11.81 29.02 -19.44
C LEU A 605 -12.80 28.93 -18.27
N VAL A 606 -14.06 29.34 -18.49
CA VAL A 606 -15.12 29.29 -17.47
C VAL A 606 -15.39 27.84 -17.04
N ARG A 607 -15.42 26.89 -17.98
CA ARG A 607 -15.59 25.46 -17.68
C ARG A 607 -14.44 24.91 -16.84
N ALA A 608 -13.19 25.12 -17.27
CA ALA A 608 -12.01 24.67 -16.53
C ALA A 608 -11.99 25.22 -15.08
N ASN A 609 -12.36 26.49 -14.90
CA ASN A 609 -12.44 27.09 -13.56
C ASN A 609 -13.55 26.48 -12.69
N HIS A 610 -14.66 26.03 -13.27
CA HIS A 610 -15.75 25.39 -12.53
C HIS A 610 -15.34 24.00 -12.04
N GLU A 611 -14.76 23.19 -12.91
CA GLU A 611 -14.26 21.84 -12.59
C GLU A 611 -13.24 21.89 -11.46
N ILE A 612 -12.26 22.81 -11.53
CA ILE A 612 -11.27 22.98 -10.47
C ILE A 612 -11.94 23.28 -9.12
N ARG A 613 -12.98 24.13 -9.09
CA ARG A 613 -13.69 24.49 -7.85
C ARG A 613 -14.49 23.34 -7.26
N VAL A 614 -14.95 22.40 -8.07
CA VAL A 614 -15.66 21.21 -7.59
C VAL A 614 -14.66 20.19 -7.03
N LEU A 615 -13.53 19.99 -7.72
CA LEU A 615 -12.49 19.02 -7.33
C LEU A 615 -11.58 19.47 -6.17
N THR A 616 -11.70 20.73 -5.72
CA THR A 616 -10.92 21.29 -4.59
C THR A 616 -11.75 21.50 -3.31
N LYS A 617 -13.03 21.12 -3.32
CA LYS A 617 -13.86 21.06 -2.11
C LYS A 617 -13.69 19.71 -1.43
#